data_AF-A0A7V0V2Z2-F1
#
_entry.id   AF-A0A7V0V2Z2-F1
#
_cell.length_a   1.000
_cell.length_b   1.000
_cell.length_c   1.000
_cell.angle_alpha   90.00
_cell.angle_beta   90.00
_cell.angle_gamma   90.00
#
_symmetry.space_group_name_H-M   'P 1'
#
loop_
_entity.id
_entity.type
_entity.pdbx_description
1 polymer ?
#
loop_
_entity_poly.entity_id
_entity_poly.type
_entity_poly.pdbx_seq_one_letter_code
_entity_poly.pdbx_strand_id
1 'polypeptide(L)'
;MSILPFRQVHLDFHTSPLIPDVGADFDPEEFARTLKAAAVNSVTIFARCHHGMCYYPTRVGAPHPSLKRDLLGEMIEACHRHGIQAPIYMTVVWDEHAGTEHPEWRQVSRDGRLVGRPPLSGEWGWQWLCMNTPYADYVAALTEEVCRAYPVDGMFFDIVMTTYPGCV
;
A
#
# COMPACT_ATOMS: atom_id res chain seq x y z
N MET A 1 -19.51 -10.00 19.20
CA MET A 1 -18.36 -10.56 18.43
C MET A 1 -18.79 -10.62 16.99
N SER A 2 -18.13 -9.87 16.11
CA SER A 2 -18.32 -10.03 14.66
C SER A 2 -17.63 -11.31 14.20
N ILE A 3 -18.24 -12.01 13.25
CA ILE A 3 -17.66 -13.22 12.64
C ILE A 3 -16.67 -12.76 11.57
N LEU A 4 -15.42 -13.23 11.62
CA LEU A 4 -14.43 -12.94 10.58
C LEU A 4 -14.84 -13.59 9.25
N PRO A 5 -14.76 -12.88 8.11
CA PRO A 5 -15.08 -13.44 6.81
C PRO A 5 -14.15 -14.60 6.45
N PHE A 6 -14.71 -15.69 5.95
CA PHE A 6 -13.94 -16.89 5.65
C PHE A 6 -13.33 -16.91 4.23
N ARG A 7 -13.99 -16.30 3.24
CA ARG A 7 -13.61 -16.39 1.83
C ARG A 7 -12.99 -15.08 1.37
N GLN A 8 -11.69 -14.97 1.61
CA GLN A 8 -10.91 -13.77 1.37
C GLN A 8 -10.08 -13.88 0.10
N VAL A 9 -9.85 -12.74 -0.55
CA VAL A 9 -8.87 -12.60 -1.64
C VAL A 9 -7.96 -11.40 -1.36
N HIS A 10 -6.70 -11.51 -1.74
CA HIS A 10 -5.76 -10.40 -1.72
C HIS A 10 -5.60 -9.89 -3.15
N LEU A 11 -6.06 -8.67 -3.43
CA LEU A 11 -5.95 -8.07 -4.76
C LEU A 11 -4.59 -7.39 -4.90
N ASP A 12 -3.57 -8.14 -5.31
CA ASP A 12 -2.21 -7.63 -5.41
C ASP A 12 -2.01 -6.76 -6.66
N PHE A 13 -1.62 -5.50 -6.47
CA PHE A 13 -1.13 -4.65 -7.55
C PHE A 13 -0.11 -3.61 -7.06
N HIS A 14 0.92 -3.39 -7.87
CA HIS A 14 1.90 -2.34 -7.66
C HIS A 14 2.12 -1.60 -8.97
N THR A 15 1.67 -0.35 -9.02
CA THR A 15 1.65 0.43 -10.26
C THR A 15 2.74 1.48 -10.23
N SER A 16 3.63 1.41 -11.21
CA SER A 16 4.70 2.39 -11.36
C SER A 16 4.14 3.78 -11.66
N PRO A 17 4.71 4.86 -11.10
CA PRO A 17 4.32 6.23 -11.43
C PRO A 17 4.49 6.57 -12.92
N LEU A 18 5.20 5.73 -13.68
CA LEU A 18 5.35 5.84 -15.13
C LEU A 18 4.15 5.29 -15.92
N ILE A 19 3.24 4.55 -15.28
CA ILE A 19 2.06 3.99 -15.94
C ILE A 19 0.97 5.07 -16.00
N PRO A 20 0.49 5.45 -17.19
CA PRO A 20 -0.59 6.41 -17.33
C PRO A 20 -1.96 5.78 -17.00
N ASP A 21 -2.96 6.64 -16.83
CA ASP A 21 -4.39 6.29 -16.80
C ASP A 21 -4.79 5.21 -15.77
N VAL A 22 -4.07 5.11 -14.66
CA VAL A 22 -4.43 4.24 -13.53
C VAL A 22 -5.87 4.51 -13.06
N GLY A 23 -6.70 3.47 -13.13
CA GLY A 23 -8.10 3.52 -12.72
C GLY A 23 -9.02 4.32 -13.65
N ALA A 24 -8.58 4.73 -14.85
CA ALA A 24 -9.39 5.53 -15.77
C ALA A 24 -10.70 4.83 -16.15
N ASP A 25 -10.62 3.54 -16.49
CA ASP A 25 -11.78 2.72 -16.87
C ASP A 25 -12.31 1.85 -15.71
N PHE A 26 -11.93 2.16 -14.46
CA PHE A 26 -12.41 1.41 -13.31
C PHE A 26 -13.92 1.62 -13.10
N ASP A 27 -14.68 0.53 -13.11
CA ASP A 27 -16.09 0.47 -12.70
C ASP A 27 -16.20 -0.18 -11.30
N PRO A 28 -16.51 0.62 -10.25
CA PRO A 28 -16.63 0.10 -8.89
C PRO A 28 -17.76 -0.94 -8.73
N GLU A 29 -18.86 -0.80 -9.46
CA GLU A 29 -19.99 -1.71 -9.36
C GLU A 29 -19.71 -3.04 -10.07
N GLU A 30 -19.03 -3.01 -11.23
CA GLU A 30 -18.54 -4.23 -11.87
C GLU A 30 -17.55 -4.98 -10.97
N PHE A 31 -16.62 -4.27 -10.34
CA PHE A 31 -15.66 -4.83 -9.39
C PHE A 31 -16.36 -5.57 -8.24
N ALA A 32 -17.27 -4.90 -7.54
CA ALA A 32 -17.96 -5.49 -6.39
C ALA A 32 -18.91 -6.64 -6.79
N ARG A 33 -19.64 -6.51 -7.92
CA ARG A 33 -20.50 -7.60 -8.44
C ARG A 33 -19.68 -8.84 -8.80
N THR A 34 -18.48 -8.66 -9.37
CA THR A 34 -17.59 -9.77 -9.71
C THR A 34 -17.16 -10.53 -8.47
N LEU A 35 -16.72 -9.83 -7.41
CA LEU A 35 -16.37 -10.43 -6.14
C LEU A 35 -17.56 -11.16 -5.50
N LYS A 36 -18.75 -10.53 -5.54
CA LYS A 36 -19.98 -11.11 -5.01
C LYS A 36 -20.37 -12.39 -5.74
N ALA A 37 -20.30 -12.39 -7.08
CA ALA A 37 -20.58 -13.56 -7.92
C ALA A 37 -19.60 -14.72 -7.63
N ALA A 38 -18.34 -14.39 -7.30
CA ALA A 38 -17.33 -15.35 -6.87
C ALA A 38 -17.48 -15.80 -5.38
N ALA A 39 -18.54 -15.36 -4.70
CA ALA A 39 -18.83 -15.60 -3.28
C ALA A 39 -17.75 -15.09 -2.31
N VAL A 40 -16.90 -14.15 -2.74
CA VAL A 40 -15.90 -13.47 -1.88
C VAL A 40 -16.64 -12.60 -0.87
N ASN A 41 -16.22 -12.68 0.40
CA ASN A 41 -16.77 -11.87 1.48
C ASN A 41 -15.73 -10.96 2.17
N SER A 42 -14.47 -11.03 1.74
CA SER A 42 -13.48 -9.98 2.03
C SER A 42 -12.43 -9.87 0.92
N VAL A 43 -12.02 -8.65 0.60
CA VAL A 43 -10.94 -8.37 -0.34
C VAL A 43 -9.96 -7.36 0.26
N THR A 44 -8.66 -7.68 0.30
CA THR A 44 -7.66 -6.67 0.63
C THR A 44 -7.42 -5.76 -0.57
N ILE A 45 -7.55 -4.45 -0.38
CA ILE A 45 -7.37 -3.41 -1.41
C ILE A 45 -6.33 -2.38 -0.98
N PHE A 46 -5.76 -1.63 -1.93
CA PHE A 46 -4.54 -0.87 -1.69
C PHE A 46 -4.82 0.61 -1.41
N ALA A 47 -4.39 1.09 -0.24
CA ALA A 47 -4.15 2.51 -0.06
C ALA A 47 -2.84 2.92 -0.71
N ARG A 48 -1.79 2.10 -0.57
CA ARG A 48 -0.43 2.44 -1.01
C ARG A 48 0.42 1.22 -1.35
N CYS A 49 1.07 1.21 -2.52
CA CYS A 49 1.91 0.09 -3.00
C CYS A 49 3.41 0.28 -2.74
N HIS A 50 4.25 -0.71 -3.09
CA HIS A 50 5.71 -0.67 -2.93
C HIS A 50 6.43 0.40 -3.76
N HIS A 51 5.79 0.96 -4.79
CA HIS A 51 6.31 2.16 -5.45
C HIS A 51 6.18 3.42 -4.59
N GLY A 52 5.51 3.33 -3.44
CA GLY A 52 5.26 4.42 -2.53
C GLY A 52 4.10 5.34 -2.93
N MET A 53 3.35 4.97 -3.97
CA MET A 53 2.24 5.73 -4.54
C MET A 53 0.92 5.38 -3.84
N CYS A 54 0.14 6.40 -3.51
CA CYS A 54 -1.18 6.28 -2.88
C CYS A 54 -2.30 6.27 -3.92
N TYR A 55 -3.32 5.45 -3.71
CA TYR A 55 -4.48 5.29 -4.60
C TYR A 55 -5.72 6.08 -4.13
N TYR A 56 -5.48 7.18 -3.42
CA TYR A 56 -6.49 8.04 -2.81
C TYR A 56 -5.95 9.48 -2.68
N PRO A 57 -6.80 10.50 -2.47
CA PRO A 57 -6.38 11.91 -2.40
C PRO A 57 -5.67 12.26 -1.08
N THR A 58 -4.52 11.63 -0.84
CA THR A 58 -3.67 11.83 0.34
C THR A 58 -3.15 13.26 0.44
N ARG A 59 -2.93 13.73 1.67
CA ARG A 59 -2.24 14.98 2.03
C ARG A 59 -0.90 14.71 2.72
N VAL A 60 -0.67 13.48 3.19
CA VAL A 60 0.56 13.07 3.87
C VAL A 60 1.59 12.52 2.88
N GLY A 61 1.16 11.62 1.99
CA GLY A 61 2.06 10.96 1.04
C GLY A 61 1.94 11.47 -0.38
N ALA A 62 2.45 10.67 -1.32
CA ALA A 62 2.36 10.97 -2.74
C ALA A 62 1.20 10.21 -3.39
N PRO A 63 0.17 10.88 -3.94
CA PRO A 63 -0.81 10.22 -4.78
C PRO A 63 -0.15 9.74 -6.08
N HIS A 64 -0.64 8.63 -6.63
CA HIS A 64 -0.17 8.16 -7.93
C HIS A 64 -0.39 9.25 -8.99
N PRO A 65 0.64 9.64 -9.77
CA PRO A 65 0.60 10.87 -10.58
C PRO A 65 -0.44 10.86 -11.70
N SER A 66 -0.79 9.68 -12.21
CA SER A 66 -1.82 9.53 -13.25
C SER A 66 -3.23 9.37 -12.69
N LEU A 67 -3.40 9.27 -11.36
CA LEU A 67 -4.68 8.99 -10.73
C LEU A 67 -5.53 10.26 -10.70
N LYS A 68 -6.75 10.16 -11.23
CA LYS A 68 -7.68 11.29 -11.36
C LYS A 68 -8.92 11.14 -10.47
N ARG A 69 -8.92 10.18 -9.55
CA ARG A 69 -10.09 9.77 -8.77
C ARG A 69 -9.68 9.19 -7.41
N ASP A 70 -10.64 9.07 -6.49
CA ASP A 70 -10.44 8.38 -5.21
C ASP A 70 -10.69 6.87 -5.38
N LEU A 71 -9.72 6.17 -5.95
CA LEU A 71 -9.85 4.76 -6.29
C LEU A 71 -10.09 3.88 -5.04
N LEU A 72 -9.39 4.17 -3.95
CA LEU A 72 -9.58 3.51 -2.65
C LEU A 72 -11.01 3.70 -2.15
N GLY A 73 -11.48 4.96 -2.08
CA GLY A 73 -12.83 5.28 -1.62
C GLY A 73 -13.91 4.61 -2.46
N GLU A 74 -13.78 4.65 -3.79
CA GLU A 74 -14.70 4.01 -4.72
C GLU A 74 -14.76 2.47 -4.52
N MET A 75 -13.61 1.82 -4.29
CA MET A 75 -13.55 0.38 -3.99
C MET A 75 -14.21 0.02 -2.65
N ILE A 76 -13.93 0.79 -1.59
CA ILE A 76 -14.52 0.57 -0.26
C ILE A 76 -16.03 0.67 -0.34
N GLU A 77 -16.54 1.78 -0.91
CA GLU A 77 -17.98 2.03 -1.01
C GLU A 77 -18.69 0.89 -1.76
N ALA A 78 -18.13 0.47 -2.89
CA ALA A 78 -18.72 -0.60 -3.69
C ALA A 78 -18.71 -1.95 -2.98
N CYS A 79 -17.61 -2.32 -2.34
CA CYS A 79 -17.54 -3.56 -1.56
C CYS A 79 -18.57 -3.57 -0.42
N HIS A 80 -18.69 -2.45 0.30
CA HIS A 80 -19.64 -2.31 1.41
C HIS A 80 -21.09 -2.44 0.96
N ARG A 81 -21.47 -1.87 -0.19
CA ARG A 81 -22.83 -2.04 -0.77
C ARG A 81 -23.19 -3.51 -1.00
N HIS A 82 -22.21 -4.37 -1.25
CA HIS A 82 -22.40 -5.81 -1.49
C HIS A 82 -22.15 -6.69 -0.25
N GLY A 83 -21.89 -6.07 0.91
CA GLY A 83 -21.59 -6.76 2.16
C GLY A 83 -20.24 -7.47 2.16
N ILE A 84 -19.25 -6.93 1.44
CA ILE A 84 -17.89 -7.44 1.32
C ILE A 84 -16.98 -6.53 2.16
N GLN A 85 -16.19 -7.12 3.06
CA GLN A 85 -15.21 -6.35 3.84
C GLN A 85 -13.98 -6.01 3.01
N ALA A 86 -13.46 -4.79 3.17
CA ALA A 86 -12.31 -4.29 2.43
C ALA A 86 -11.16 -3.86 3.37
N PRO A 87 -10.37 -4.80 3.93
CA PRO A 87 -9.15 -4.45 4.65
C PRO A 87 -8.14 -3.70 3.77
N ILE A 88 -7.45 -2.73 4.34
CA ILE A 88 -6.62 -1.80 3.58
C ILE A 88 -5.14 -2.17 3.65
N TYR A 89 -4.56 -2.44 2.49
CA TYR A 89 -3.14 -2.67 2.31
C TYR A 89 -2.34 -1.38 2.36
N MET A 90 -1.27 -1.41 3.13
CA MET A 90 -0.26 -0.37 3.26
C MET A 90 1.12 -1.03 3.19
N THR A 91 1.94 -0.61 2.23
CA THR A 91 3.36 -0.96 2.25
C THR A 91 4.06 -0.40 3.49
N VAL A 92 4.94 -1.18 4.11
CA VAL A 92 5.78 -0.72 5.21
C VAL A 92 7.24 -0.65 4.79
N VAL A 93 7.98 -1.75 4.68
CA VAL A 93 9.45 -1.65 4.50
C VAL A 93 9.88 -1.43 3.05
N TRP A 94 9.11 -1.86 2.05
CA TRP A 94 9.46 -1.64 0.65
C TRP A 94 8.80 -0.38 0.11
N ASP A 95 9.59 0.63 -0.24
CA ASP A 95 9.07 1.93 -0.66
C ASP A 95 10.04 2.69 -1.57
N GLU A 96 9.79 2.67 -2.87
CA GLU A 96 10.63 3.38 -3.83
C GLU A 96 10.60 4.89 -3.68
N HIS A 97 9.42 5.45 -3.44
CA HIS A 97 9.27 6.90 -3.40
C HIS A 97 9.95 7.45 -2.16
N ALA A 98 9.64 6.92 -0.97
CA ALA A 98 10.28 7.38 0.26
C ALA A 98 11.78 7.08 0.28
N GLY A 99 12.21 5.92 -0.24
CA GLY A 99 13.64 5.60 -0.33
C GLY A 99 14.43 6.55 -1.25
N THR A 100 13.76 7.10 -2.27
CA THR A 100 14.36 8.06 -3.22
C THR A 100 14.37 9.48 -2.66
N GLU A 101 13.26 9.94 -2.08
CA GLU A 101 13.14 11.29 -1.50
C GLU A 101 13.90 11.44 -0.18
N HIS A 102 13.97 10.34 0.59
CA HIS A 102 14.65 10.28 1.89
C HIS A 102 15.64 9.10 1.94
N PRO A 103 16.79 9.19 1.23
CA PRO A 103 17.80 8.12 1.25
C PRO A 103 18.31 7.80 2.67
N GLU A 104 18.24 8.76 3.60
CA GLU A 104 18.60 8.60 5.01
C GLU A 104 17.66 7.69 5.80
N TRP A 105 16.47 7.38 5.26
CA TRP A 105 15.54 6.42 5.87
C TRP A 105 15.83 4.98 5.49
N ARG A 106 16.74 4.73 4.55
CA ARG A 106 17.01 3.38 4.05
C ARG A 106 17.75 2.54 5.08
N GLN A 107 17.47 1.23 5.08
CA GLN A 107 18.20 0.28 5.93
C GLN A 107 19.66 0.17 5.48
N VAL A 108 20.57 0.21 6.45
CA VAL A 108 22.01 -0.02 6.28
C VAL A 108 22.38 -1.31 7.01
N SER A 109 23.06 -2.23 6.31
CA SER A 109 23.61 -3.46 6.88
C SER A 109 24.87 -3.19 7.72
N ARG A 110 25.28 -4.17 8.53
CA ARG A 110 26.52 -4.07 9.35
C ARG A 110 27.80 -3.80 8.56
N ASP A 111 27.81 -4.14 7.28
CA ASP A 111 28.96 -3.87 6.40
C ASP A 111 28.92 -2.46 5.79
N GLY A 112 28.00 -1.59 6.26
CA GLY A 112 27.83 -0.23 5.77
C GLY A 112 27.17 -0.14 4.39
N ARG A 113 26.50 -1.21 3.92
CA ARG A 113 25.82 -1.24 2.62
C ARG A 113 24.33 -1.04 2.78
N LEU A 114 23.73 -0.25 1.87
CA LEU A 114 22.27 -0.15 1.75
C LEU A 114 21.64 -1.51 1.45
N VAL A 115 20.55 -1.81 2.13
CA VAL A 115 19.78 -3.05 1.97
C VAL A 115 18.73 -2.88 0.86
N GLY A 116 18.33 -4.00 0.25
CA GLY A 116 17.49 -4.02 -0.93
C GLY A 116 18.30 -3.76 -2.19
N ARG A 117 17.71 -3.08 -3.17
CA ARG A 117 18.37 -2.77 -4.44
C ARG A 117 19.56 -1.80 -4.24
N PRO A 118 20.81 -2.20 -4.58
CA PRO A 118 21.96 -1.32 -4.44
C PRO A 118 21.90 -0.14 -5.42
N PRO A 119 22.43 1.05 -5.05
CA PRO A 119 22.45 2.21 -5.94
C PRO A 119 23.16 1.92 -7.26
N LEU A 120 22.58 2.36 -8.38
CA LEU A 120 23.14 2.25 -9.73
C LEU A 120 23.51 0.82 -10.20
N SER A 121 23.01 -0.21 -9.50
CA SER A 121 23.33 -1.61 -9.81
C SER A 121 22.66 -2.12 -11.08
N GLY A 122 21.54 -1.52 -11.49
CA GLY A 122 20.65 -2.07 -12.52
C GLY A 122 19.96 -3.37 -12.10
N GLU A 123 20.10 -3.77 -10.83
CA GLU A 123 19.44 -4.96 -10.28
C GLU A 123 17.95 -4.71 -10.04
N TRP A 124 17.19 -5.80 -10.00
CA TRP A 124 15.78 -5.76 -9.63
C TRP A 124 15.62 -5.77 -8.10
N GLY A 125 14.54 -5.19 -7.59
CA GLY A 125 14.20 -5.21 -6.17
C GLY A 125 13.85 -3.84 -5.63
N TRP A 126 13.38 -3.80 -4.39
CA TRP A 126 12.89 -2.58 -3.74
C TRP A 126 13.97 -1.91 -2.89
N GLN A 127 13.80 -0.61 -2.65
CA GLN A 127 14.51 0.09 -1.58
C GLN A 127 13.87 -0.29 -0.23
N TRP A 128 14.70 -0.71 0.74
CA TRP A 128 14.23 -1.12 2.07
C TRP A 128 14.38 0.02 3.06
N LEU A 129 13.31 0.31 3.79
CA LEU A 129 13.19 1.44 4.70
C LEU A 129 13.31 0.97 6.14
N CYS A 130 14.00 1.77 6.96
CA CYS A 130 14.30 1.49 8.35
C CYS A 130 13.23 2.10 9.25
N MET A 131 12.48 1.24 9.95
CA MET A 131 11.45 1.67 10.91
C MET A 131 12.02 2.31 12.19
N ASN A 132 13.35 2.39 12.35
CA ASN A 132 14.00 3.13 13.44
C ASN A 132 14.37 4.58 13.06
N THR A 133 13.88 5.05 11.91
CA THR A 133 14.06 6.43 11.42
C THR A 133 12.71 7.15 11.46
N PRO A 134 12.64 8.47 11.18
CA PRO A 134 11.37 9.19 11.05
C PRO A 134 10.38 8.58 10.03
N TYR A 135 10.81 7.64 9.19
CA TYR A 135 9.93 6.85 8.34
C TYR A 135 8.79 6.15 9.10
N ALA A 136 9.02 5.70 10.33
CA ALA A 136 7.94 5.10 11.13
C ALA A 136 6.81 6.08 11.43
N ASP A 137 7.14 7.35 11.71
CA ASP A 137 6.14 8.41 11.92
C ASP A 137 5.39 8.72 10.62
N TYR A 138 6.07 8.66 9.48
CA TYR A 138 5.44 8.82 8.16
C TYR A 138 4.43 7.70 7.86
N VAL A 139 4.78 6.43 8.10
CA VAL A 139 3.86 5.29 7.97
C VAL A 139 2.67 5.41 8.93
N ALA A 140 2.92 5.86 10.17
CA ALA A 140 1.87 6.09 11.15
C ALA A 140 0.91 7.21 10.70
N ALA A 141 1.43 8.32 10.18
CA ALA A 141 0.62 9.44 9.69
C ALA A 141 -0.24 9.04 8.48
N LEU A 142 0.30 8.27 7.53
CA LEU A 142 -0.48 7.71 6.41
C LEU A 142 -1.58 6.77 6.88
N THR A 143 -1.26 5.91 7.84
CA THR A 143 -2.23 4.98 8.45
C THR A 143 -3.37 5.75 9.12
N GLU A 144 -3.02 6.77 9.91
CA GLU A 144 -3.99 7.63 10.58
C GLU A 144 -4.88 8.37 9.57
N GLU A 145 -4.30 8.90 8.49
CA GLU A 145 -5.05 9.56 7.43
C GLU A 145 -6.10 8.64 6.82
N VAL A 146 -5.72 7.41 6.46
CA VAL A 146 -6.65 6.40 5.92
C VAL A 146 -7.75 6.06 6.92
N CYS A 147 -7.39 5.81 8.18
CA CYS A 147 -8.35 5.45 9.23
C CYS A 147 -9.35 6.57 9.55
N ARG A 148 -8.95 7.84 9.36
CA ARG A 148 -9.83 9.01 9.56
C ARG A 148 -10.69 9.30 8.34
N ALA A 149 -10.18 9.06 7.14
CA ALA A 149 -10.87 9.38 5.89
C ALA A 149 -11.91 8.33 5.48
N TYR A 150 -11.71 7.06 5.85
CA TYR A 150 -12.51 5.94 5.34
C TYR A 150 -13.07 5.04 6.46
N PRO A 151 -14.23 4.38 6.22
CA PRO A 151 -14.75 3.34 7.11
C PRO A 151 -13.94 2.04 6.93
N VAL A 152 -12.77 1.95 7.55
CA VAL A 152 -11.87 0.80 7.37
C VAL A 152 -12.36 -0.47 8.09
N ASP A 153 -12.33 -1.62 7.42
CA ASP A 153 -12.65 -2.93 8.02
C ASP A 153 -11.46 -3.56 8.76
N GLY A 154 -10.25 -3.09 8.46
CA GLY A 154 -8.99 -3.59 9.00
C GLY A 154 -7.80 -3.06 8.21
N MET A 155 -6.59 -3.26 8.74
CA MET A 155 -5.33 -2.87 8.09
C MET A 155 -4.50 -4.12 7.77
N PHE A 156 -3.89 -4.12 6.61
CA PHE A 156 -2.86 -5.07 6.20
C PHE A 156 -1.56 -4.28 6.01
N PHE A 157 -0.61 -4.47 6.93
CA PHE A 157 0.75 -3.92 6.81
C PHE A 157 1.65 -4.93 6.14
N ASP A 158 2.07 -4.64 4.91
CA ASP A 158 2.91 -5.57 4.16
C ASP A 158 4.39 -5.22 4.24
N ILE A 159 5.19 -6.27 4.27
CA ILE A 159 6.64 -6.26 4.36
C ILE A 159 7.07 -5.58 5.66
N VAL A 160 6.98 -6.31 6.76
CA VAL A 160 7.49 -5.90 8.08
C VAL A 160 8.78 -6.66 8.37
N MET A 161 9.87 -6.22 7.75
CA MET A 161 11.18 -6.87 7.86
C MET A 161 12.31 -5.89 8.16
N THR A 162 13.31 -6.37 8.89
CA THR A 162 14.52 -5.61 9.17
C THR A 162 15.72 -6.48 8.82
N THR A 163 16.75 -5.86 8.26
CA THR A 163 18.03 -6.51 7.99
C THR A 163 18.59 -7.13 9.27
N TYR A 164 19.09 -8.36 9.19
CA TYR A 164 19.68 -9.05 10.34
C TYR A 164 21.16 -8.67 10.48
N PRO A 165 21.68 -8.45 11.70
CA PRO A 165 21.01 -8.49 13.01
C PRO A 165 20.36 -7.16 13.43
N GLY A 166 20.32 -6.18 12.55
CA GLY A 166 19.69 -4.89 12.74
C GLY A 166 20.22 -3.88 11.72
N CYS A 167 19.40 -2.86 11.44
CA CYS A 167 19.89 -1.67 10.74
C CYS A 167 20.89 -0.94 11.65
N VAL A 168 22.01 -0.50 11.09
CA VAL A 168 22.99 0.37 11.78
C VAL A 168 22.72 1.84 11.54
#